data_AF-A0A235BA33-F1
#
_entry.id   AF-A0A235BA33-F1
#
_cell.length_a   1.000
_cell.length_b   1.000
_cell.length_c   1.000
_cell.angle_alpha   90.00
_cell.angle_beta   90.00
_cell.angle_gamma   90.00
#
_symmetry.space_group_name_H-M   'P 1'
#
loop_
_entity.id
_entity.type
_entity.pdbx_description
1 polymer ?
#
loop_
_entity_poly.entity_id
_entity_poly.type
_entity_poly.pdbx_seq_one_letter_code
_entity_poly.pdbx_strand_id
1 'polypeptide(L)'
;MADLVLEAYNLADRINESAEVHRYLELKSELGQDEEAQKLIRRFQRKKEIFEDCQRFGHFHPDYHAAKEEAEAFLKHMKEHPKIREYLEIEEKLDDLLSEVSRTLARSVSDSIKVPINDPRELKKANKGCG
;
A
#
# COMPACT_ATOMS: atom_id res chain seq x y z
N MET A 1 31.46 5.61 -4.28
CA MET A 1 30.10 5.99 -4.75
C MET A 1 29.61 5.04 -5.83
N ALA A 2 30.39 4.76 -6.88
CA ALA A 2 30.01 3.79 -7.92
C ALA A 2 29.73 2.38 -7.36
N ASP A 3 30.57 1.88 -6.45
CA ASP A 3 30.40 0.55 -5.86
C ASP A 3 29.11 0.43 -5.04
N LEU A 4 28.76 1.45 -4.25
CA LEU A 4 27.53 1.46 -3.46
C LEU A 4 26.27 1.44 -4.35
N VAL A 5 26.31 2.17 -5.47
CA VAL A 5 25.21 2.18 -6.44
C VAL A 5 25.09 0.82 -7.11
N LEU A 6 26.20 0.16 -7.44
CA LEU A 6 26.19 -1.18 -8.01
C LEU A 6 25.58 -2.21 -7.05
N GLU A 7 25.96 -2.17 -5.78
CA GLU A 7 25.36 -3.06 -4.76
C GLU A 7 23.86 -2.79 -4.55
N ALA A 8 23.43 -1.53 -4.67
CA ALA A 8 22.01 -1.18 -4.63
C ALA A 8 21.24 -1.77 -5.83
N TYR A 9 21.82 -1.79 -7.03
CA TYR A 9 21.23 -2.46 -8.18
C TYR A 9 21.16 -3.97 -7.99
N ASN A 10 22.23 -4.61 -7.51
CA ASN A 10 22.23 -6.04 -7.21
C ASN A 10 21.13 -6.40 -6.19
N LEU A 11 20.92 -5.57 -5.16
CA LEU A 11 19.84 -5.75 -4.19
C LEU A 11 18.46 -5.59 -4.85
N ALA A 12 18.28 -4.59 -5.70
CA ALA A 12 17.04 -4.37 -6.42
C ALA A 12 16.68 -5.54 -7.36
N ASP A 13 17.67 -6.08 -8.07
CA ASP A 13 17.46 -7.25 -8.94
C ASP A 13 17.02 -8.47 -8.14
N ARG A 14 17.66 -8.72 -6.98
CA ARG A 14 17.24 -9.80 -6.07
C ARG A 14 15.83 -9.63 -5.52
N ILE A 15 15.41 -8.38 -5.26
CA ILE A 15 14.04 -8.09 -4.85
C ILE A 15 13.08 -8.35 -6.02
N ASN A 16 13.45 -7.98 -7.24
CA ASN A 16 12.64 -8.24 -8.44
C ASN A 16 12.45 -9.74 -8.72
N GLU A 17 13.45 -10.56 -8.37
CA GLU A 17 13.39 -12.03 -8.48
C GLU A 17 12.65 -12.71 -7.31
N SER A 18 12.17 -11.95 -6.33
CA SER A 18 11.42 -12.50 -5.20
C SER A 18 10.06 -13.05 -5.62
N ALA A 19 9.59 -14.06 -4.89
CA ALA A 19 8.29 -14.67 -5.15
C ALA A 19 7.14 -13.65 -4.99
N GLU A 20 7.30 -12.70 -4.07
CA GLU A 20 6.37 -11.62 -3.79
C GLU A 20 6.20 -10.71 -5.01
N VAL A 21 7.31 -10.27 -5.62
CA VAL A 21 7.27 -9.42 -6.82
C VAL A 21 6.70 -10.18 -8.02
N HIS A 22 7.13 -11.43 -8.23
CA HIS A 22 6.59 -12.25 -9.31
C HIS A 22 5.07 -12.40 -9.20
N ARG A 23 4.56 -12.78 -8.01
CA ARG A 23 3.13 -12.94 -7.79
C ARG A 23 2.36 -11.63 -7.91
N TYR A 24 2.94 -10.53 -7.43
CA TYR A 24 2.37 -9.19 -7.58
C TYR A 24 2.19 -8.81 -9.06
N LEU A 25 3.22 -9.04 -9.90
CA LEU A 25 3.16 -8.72 -11.32
C LEU A 25 2.16 -9.60 -12.08
N GLU A 26 2.08 -10.89 -11.75
CA GLU A 26 1.06 -11.80 -12.30
C GLU A 26 -0.35 -11.29 -11.98
N LEU A 27 -0.65 -11.08 -10.69
CA LEU A 27 -1.96 -10.62 -10.24
C LEU A 27 -2.31 -9.25 -10.84
N LYS A 28 -1.34 -8.36 -10.97
CA LYS A 28 -1.55 -7.06 -11.64
C LYS A 28 -1.98 -7.22 -13.09
N SER A 29 -1.37 -8.17 -13.82
CA SER A 29 -1.75 -8.50 -15.20
C SER A 29 -3.15 -9.12 -15.26
N GLU A 30 -3.42 -10.12 -14.41
CA GLU A 30 -4.72 -10.79 -14.34
C GLU A 30 -5.86 -9.82 -13.98
N LEU A 31 -5.60 -8.90 -13.06
CA LEU A 31 -6.55 -7.85 -12.66
C LEU A 31 -6.80 -6.85 -13.79
N GLY A 32 -5.77 -6.57 -14.61
CA GLY A 32 -5.88 -5.71 -15.79
C GLY A 32 -6.75 -6.31 -16.89
N GLN A 33 -6.77 -7.64 -16.99
CA GLN A 33 -7.57 -8.39 -17.97
C GLN A 33 -8.99 -8.70 -17.46
N ASP A 34 -9.23 -8.61 -16.16
CA ASP A 34 -10.53 -8.89 -15.56
C ASP A 34 -11.48 -7.69 -15.66
N GLU A 35 -12.44 -7.75 -16.60
CA GLU A 35 -13.38 -6.65 -16.84
C GLU A 35 -14.23 -6.29 -15.62
N GLU A 36 -14.62 -7.27 -14.80
CA GLU A 36 -15.45 -7.04 -13.63
C GLU A 36 -14.64 -6.36 -12.52
N ALA A 37 -13.42 -6.84 -12.27
CA ALA A 37 -12.50 -6.17 -11.36
C ALA A 37 -12.22 -4.72 -11.79
N GLN A 38 -11.97 -4.48 -13.08
CA GLN A 38 -11.75 -3.14 -13.63
C GLN A 38 -12.99 -2.24 -13.48
N LYS A 39 -14.21 -2.78 -13.66
CA LYS A 39 -15.45 -2.03 -13.41
C LYS A 39 -15.57 -1.63 -11.94
N LEU A 40 -15.27 -2.54 -11.01
CA LEU A 40 -15.26 -2.26 -9.57
C LEU A 40 -14.25 -1.17 -9.22
N ILE A 41 -13.00 -1.29 -9.70
CA ILE A 41 -11.93 -0.32 -9.44
C ILE A 41 -12.31 1.08 -9.94
N ARG A 42 -12.84 1.19 -11.16
CA ARG A 42 -13.29 2.49 -11.70
C ARG A 42 -14.42 3.11 -10.88
N ARG A 43 -15.36 2.29 -10.39
CA ARG A 43 -16.45 2.78 -9.52
C ARG A 43 -15.92 3.22 -8.16
N PHE A 44 -14.95 2.50 -7.60
CA PHE A 44 -14.28 2.89 -6.36
C PHE A 44 -13.54 4.22 -6.51
N GLN A 45 -12.80 4.40 -7.60
CA GLN A 45 -12.08 5.65 -7.90
C GLN A 45 -13.02 6.86 -7.92
N ARG A 46 -14.18 6.76 -8.59
CA ARG A 46 -15.18 7.85 -8.61
C ARG A 46 -15.71 8.19 -7.21
N LYS A 47 -16.01 7.18 -6.39
CA LYS A 47 -16.46 7.40 -5.01
C LYS A 47 -15.34 8.02 -4.15
N LYS A 48 -14.09 7.62 -4.38
CA LYS A 48 -12.92 8.19 -3.73
C LYS A 48 -12.71 9.66 -4.10
N GLU A 49 -12.88 10.01 -5.38
CA GLU A 49 -12.83 11.41 -5.84
C GLU A 49 -13.89 12.27 -5.15
N ILE A 50 -15.13 11.79 -5.05
CA ILE A 50 -16.20 12.50 -4.31
C ILE A 50 -15.81 12.69 -2.84
N PHE A 51 -15.28 11.64 -2.20
CA PHE A 51 -14.80 11.74 -0.81
C PHE A 51 -13.63 12.73 -0.67
N GLU A 52 -12.65 12.71 -1.58
CA GLU A 52 -11.52 13.63 -1.59
C GLU A 52 -11.97 15.07 -1.79
N ASP A 53 -12.95 15.32 -2.66
CA ASP A 53 -13.55 16.64 -2.84
C ASP A 53 -14.28 17.12 -1.58
N CYS A 54 -15.09 16.27 -0.94
CA CYS A 54 -15.69 16.61 0.36
C CYS A 54 -14.62 16.85 1.45
N GLN A 55 -13.54 16.06 1.45
CA GLN A 55 -12.44 16.21 2.40
C GLN A 55 -11.70 17.55 2.24
N ARG A 56 -11.58 18.06 1.00
CA ARG A 56 -10.96 19.37 0.74
C ARG A 56 -11.70 20.52 1.40
N PHE A 57 -13.01 20.44 1.52
CA PHE A 57 -13.83 21.43 2.23
C PHE A 57 -13.80 21.25 3.76
N GLY A 58 -13.25 20.13 4.23
CA GLY A 58 -13.06 19.85 5.65
C GLY A 58 -14.19 19.03 6.28
N HIS A 59 -13.97 18.65 7.54
CA HIS A 59 -14.84 17.72 8.28
C HIS A 59 -16.29 18.19 8.45
N PHE A 60 -16.54 19.50 8.36
CA PHE A 60 -17.86 20.10 8.53
C PHE A 60 -18.71 20.11 7.25
N HIS A 61 -18.21 19.54 6.14
CA HIS A 61 -19.01 19.39 4.94
C HIS A 61 -20.18 18.41 5.22
N PRO A 62 -21.43 18.77 4.90
CA PRO A 62 -22.61 17.95 5.24
C PRO A 62 -22.52 16.54 4.66
N ASP A 63 -21.94 16.41 3.46
CA ASP A 63 -21.79 15.12 2.78
C ASP A 63 -20.48 14.39 3.11
N TYR A 64 -19.60 14.94 3.96
CA TYR A 64 -18.31 14.32 4.27
C TYR A 64 -18.47 12.92 4.87
N HIS A 65 -19.32 12.79 5.88
CA HIS A 65 -19.57 11.52 6.55
C HIS A 65 -20.25 10.51 5.62
N ALA A 66 -21.24 10.97 4.83
CA ALA A 66 -21.94 10.14 3.86
C ALA A 66 -21.00 9.62 2.77
N ALA A 67 -20.19 10.50 2.17
CA ALA A 67 -19.21 10.11 1.14
C ALA A 67 -18.14 9.16 1.69
N LYS A 68 -17.71 9.36 2.95
CA LYS A 68 -16.78 8.46 3.63
C LYS A 68 -17.38 7.07 3.81
N GLU A 69 -18.59 6.97 4.37
CA GLU A 69 -19.27 5.69 4.60
C GLU A 69 -19.52 4.96 3.28
N GLU A 70 -19.91 5.68 2.23
CA GLU A 70 -20.12 5.11 0.90
C GLU A 70 -18.83 4.57 0.29
N ALA A 71 -17.72 5.30 0.41
CA ALA A 71 -16.40 4.85 -0.04
C ALA A 71 -15.91 3.61 0.74
N GLU A 72 -16.09 3.59 2.07
CA GLU A 72 -15.72 2.46 2.92
C GLU A 72 -16.58 1.22 2.65
N ALA A 73 -17.90 1.39 2.48
CA ALA A 73 -18.80 0.30 2.12
C ALA A 73 -18.46 -0.28 0.74
N PHE A 74 -18.16 0.58 -0.24
CA PHE A 74 -17.78 0.14 -1.57
C PHE A 74 -16.39 -0.54 -1.57
N LEU A 75 -15.44 -0.06 -0.76
CA LEU A 75 -14.15 -0.72 -0.58
C LEU A 75 -14.35 -2.15 -0.03
N LYS A 76 -15.22 -2.34 0.96
CA LYS A 76 -15.54 -3.67 1.50
C LYS A 76 -16.10 -4.58 0.41
N HIS A 77 -17.07 -4.11 -0.37
CA HIS A 77 -17.64 -4.88 -1.47
C HIS A 77 -16.58 -5.22 -2.54
N MET A 78 -15.72 -4.26 -2.90
CA MET A 78 -14.64 -4.50 -3.86
C MET A 78 -13.65 -5.57 -3.37
N LYS A 79 -13.39 -5.63 -2.06
CA LYS A 79 -12.55 -6.67 -1.41
C LYS A 79 -13.21 -8.05 -1.36
N GLU A 80 -14.50 -8.18 -1.66
CA GLU A 80 -15.14 -9.50 -1.80
C GLU A 80 -14.71 -10.19 -3.10
N HIS A 81 -14.26 -9.43 -4.11
CA HIS A 81 -13.77 -10.00 -5.36
C HIS A 81 -12.45 -10.76 -5.12
N PRO A 82 -12.36 -12.07 -5.44
CA PRO A 82 -11.26 -12.92 -5.03
C PRO A 82 -9.90 -12.43 -5.55
N LYS A 83 -9.82 -12.00 -6.81
CA LYS A 83 -8.58 -11.46 -7.38
C LYS A 83 -8.16 -10.11 -6.79
N ILE A 84 -9.12 -9.26 -6.42
CA ILE A 84 -8.79 -7.97 -5.80
C ILE A 84 -8.27 -8.20 -4.40
N ARG A 85 -8.92 -9.10 -3.64
CA ARG A 85 -8.46 -9.50 -2.31
C ARG A 85 -7.04 -10.05 -2.37
N GLU A 86 -6.77 -10.99 -3.27
CA GLU A 86 -5.44 -11.59 -3.41
C GLU A 86 -4.38 -10.55 -3.83
N TYR A 87 -4.73 -9.66 -4.76
CA TYR A 87 -3.86 -8.55 -5.17
C TYR A 87 -3.50 -7.65 -3.97
N LEU A 88 -4.46 -7.31 -3.11
CA LEU A 88 -4.20 -6.48 -1.92
C LEU A 88 -3.35 -7.22 -0.87
N GLU A 89 -3.55 -8.53 -0.71
CA GLU A 89 -2.74 -9.35 0.21
C GLU A 89 -1.28 -9.46 -0.25
N ILE A 90 -1.03 -9.61 -1.55
CA ILE A 90 0.36 -9.64 -2.07
C ILE A 90 1.00 -8.25 -2.03
N GLU A 91 0.21 -7.18 -2.23
CA GLU A 91 0.68 -5.80 -2.12
C GLU A 91 1.09 -5.46 -0.69
N GLU A 92 0.34 -5.93 0.33
CA GLU A 92 0.73 -5.81 1.75
C GLU A 92 2.04 -6.55 2.03
N LYS A 93 2.20 -7.80 1.55
CA LYS A 93 3.46 -8.55 1.71
C LYS A 93 4.66 -7.88 1.04
N LEU A 94 4.46 -7.27 -0.13
CA LEU A 94 5.51 -6.56 -0.83
C LEU A 94 5.92 -5.28 -0.09
N ASP A 95 4.96 -4.53 0.47
CA ASP A 95 5.27 -3.36 1.33
C ASP A 95 6.05 -3.79 2.58
N ASP A 96 5.66 -4.89 3.23
CA ASP A 96 6.36 -5.44 4.38
C ASP A 96 7.82 -5.80 4.04
N LEU A 97 8.05 -6.48 2.91
CA LEU A 97 9.39 -6.82 2.42
C LEU A 97 10.26 -5.56 2.22
N LEU A 98 9.72 -4.54 1.54
CA LEU A 98 10.44 -3.30 1.26
C LEU A 98 10.70 -2.48 2.55
N SER A 99 9.76 -2.49 3.48
CA SER A 99 9.89 -1.89 4.81
C SER A 99 11.00 -2.56 5.62
N GLU A 100 11.06 -3.90 5.61
CA GLU A 100 12.10 -4.66 6.31
C GLU A 100 13.49 -4.41 5.71
N VAL A 101 13.63 -4.39 4.39
CA VAL A 101 14.88 -4.03 3.70
C VAL A 101 15.32 -2.62 4.13
N SER A 102 14.40 -1.65 4.11
CA SER A 102 14.68 -0.26 4.50
C SER A 102 15.14 -0.15 5.95
N ARG A 103 14.50 -0.89 6.88
CA ARG A 103 14.88 -0.95 8.30
C ARG A 103 16.24 -1.56 8.51
N THR A 104 16.53 -2.65 7.79
CA THR A 104 17.80 -3.36 7.88
C THR A 104 18.95 -2.45 7.43
N LEU A 105 18.77 -1.73 6.32
CA LEU A 105 19.74 -0.75 5.82
C LEU A 105 19.92 0.43 6.76
N ALA A 106 18.84 0.97 7.34
CA ALA A 106 18.96 2.09 8.28
C ALA A 106 19.74 1.70 9.54
N ARG A 107 19.43 0.54 10.14
CA ARG A 107 20.09 0.03 11.35
C ARG A 107 21.56 -0.32 11.11
N SER A 108 21.92 -0.80 9.92
CA SER A 108 23.33 -1.08 9.61
C SER A 108 24.18 0.20 9.51
N VAL A 109 23.55 1.35 9.25
CA VAL A 109 24.21 2.67 9.23
C VAL A 109 24.19 3.32 10.61
N SER A 110 23.05 3.30 11.31
CA SER A 110 22.92 3.84 12.66
C SER A 110 21.62 3.39 13.33
N ASP A 111 21.73 2.98 14.60
CA ASP A 111 20.57 2.64 15.44
C ASP A 111 19.64 3.83 15.72
N SER A 112 20.09 5.07 15.51
CA SER A 112 19.32 6.29 15.77
C SER A 112 18.52 6.81 14.57
N ILE A 113 18.74 6.25 13.36
CA ILE A 113 18.03 6.68 12.16
C ILE A 113 16.59 6.18 12.21
N LYS A 114 15.64 7.12 12.11
CA LYS A 114 14.21 6.80 12.04
C LYS A 114 13.82 6.44 10.62
N VAL A 115 13.26 5.25 10.44
CA VAL A 115 12.65 4.82 9.17
C VAL A 115 11.16 5.14 9.20
N PRO A 116 10.60 5.80 8.17
CA PRO A 116 9.17 5.99 8.04
C PRO A 116 8.44 4.64 8.15
N ILE A 117 7.40 4.59 8.97
CA ILE A 117 6.60 3.38 9.16
C ILE A 117 5.36 3.53 8.27
N ASN A 118 5.24 2.66 7.27
CA ASN A 118 4.09 2.65 6.36
C ASN A 118 2.84 2.05 7.02
N ASP A 119 2.97 1.05 7.91
CA ASP A 119 1.83 0.42 8.59
C ASP A 119 1.35 1.26 9.81
N PRO A 120 0.10 1.76 9.81
CA PRO A 120 -0.49 2.45 10.95
C PRO A 120 -0.51 1.65 12.27
N ARG A 121 -0.54 0.31 12.21
CA ARG A 121 -0.47 -0.57 13.40
C ARG A 121 0.92 -0.55 14.01
N GLU A 122 1.95 -0.61 13.18
CA GLU A 122 3.34 -0.47 13.62
C GLU A 122 3.62 0.95 14.13
N LEU A 123 3.07 1.98 13.49
CA LEU A 123 3.18 3.36 13.94
C LEU A 123 2.58 3.54 15.36
N LYS A 124 1.43 2.90 15.62
CA LYS A 124 0.80 2.88 16.97
C LYS A 124 1.65 2.12 18.00
N LYS A 125 2.35 1.06 17.62
CA LYS A 125 3.29 0.34 18.51
C LYS A 125 4.51 1.19 18.82
N ALA A 126 5.11 1.83 17.81
CA ALA A 126 6.25 2.72 17.98
C ALA A 126 5.92 3.92 18.89
N ASN A 127 4.72 4.51 18.72
CA ASN A 127 4.26 5.63 19.56
C ASN A 127 3.89 5.23 21.00
N LYS A 128 3.69 3.94 21.30
CA LYS A 128 3.44 3.44 22.66
C LYS A 128 4.72 3.17 23.47
N GLY A 129 5.90 3.26 22.85
CA GLY A 129 7.20 2.96 23.48
C GLY A 129 7.87 4.12 24.21
N CYS A 130 7.25 5.30 24.26
CA CYS A 130 7.74 6.46 25.01
C CYS A 130 6.73 6.81 26.11
N GLY A 131 6.85 6.12 27.25
CA GLY A 131 6.29 6.48 28.54
C GLY A 131 7.38 6.29 29.58
#